data_AF-A0A139CK64-F1
#
_entry.id   AF-A0A139CK64-F1
#
_cell.length_a   1.000
_cell.length_b   1.000
_cell.length_c   1.000
_cell.angle_alpha   90.00
_cell.angle_beta   90.00
_cell.angle_gamma   90.00
#
_symmetry.space_group_name_H-M   'P 1'
#
loop_
_entity.id
_entity.type
_entity.pdbx_description
1 polymer ?
#
loop_
_entity_poly.entity_id
_entity_poly.type
_entity_poly.pdbx_seq_one_letter_code
_entity_poly.pdbx_strand_id
1 'polypeptide(L)' 'MKIVHAQTVLTDEQLAALKKKSNETSTKDALSIAVQHYLECEYTDMDDEM' A
#
# COMPACT_ATOMS: atom_id res chain seq x y z
N MET A 1 9.00 19.12 -6.88
CA MET A 1 8.38 17.79 -6.69
C MET A 1 7.55 17.48 -7.92
N LYS A 2 7.76 16.32 -8.56
CA LYS A 2 6.89 15.88 -9.67
C LYS A 2 5.81 14.99 -9.05
N ILE A 3 4.54 15.28 -9.31
CA ILE A 3 3.40 14.55 -8.74
C ILE A 3 2.77 13.71 -9.85
N VAL A 4 2.53 12.44 -9.57
CA VAL A 4 1.85 11.51 -10.48
C VAL A 4 0.63 10.96 -9.75
N HIS A 5 -0.53 10.96 -10.41
CA HIS A 5 -1.72 10.28 -9.92
C HIS A 5 -1.69 8.84 -10.45
N ALA A 6 -1.56 7.87 -9.55
CA ALA A 6 -1.70 6.46 -9.84
C ALA A 6 -3.05 5.96 -9.33
N GLN A 7 -3.72 5.12 -10.12
CA GLN A 7 -4.99 4.49 -9.77
C GLN A 7 -4.90 3.01 -10.11
N THR A 8 -5.48 2.16 -9.25
CA THR A 8 -5.58 0.73 -9.47
C THR A 8 -6.95 0.24 -9.01
N VAL A 9 -7.40 -0.87 -9.59
CA VAL A 9 -8.66 -1.50 -9.21
C VAL A 9 -8.40 -2.44 -8.03
N LEU A 10 -9.21 -2.30 -6.98
CA LEU A 10 -9.23 -3.19 -5.83
C LEU A 10 -10.66 -3.68 -5.64
N THR A 11 -10.81 -4.92 -5.16
CA THR A 11 -12.11 -5.38 -4.68
C THR A 11 -12.47 -4.71 -3.37
N ASP A 12 -13.77 -4.65 -3.05
CA ASP A 12 -14.23 -4.11 -1.77
C ASP A 12 -13.60 -4.83 -0.57
N GLU A 13 -13.39 -6.14 -0.69
CA GLU A 13 -12.72 -6.96 0.32
C GLU A 13 -11.26 -6.57 0.53
N GLN A 14 -10.52 -6.35 -0.57
CA GLN A 14 -9.12 -5.90 -0.50
C GLN A 14 -9.03 -4.52 0.16
N LEU A 15 -9.92 -3.60 -0.22
CA LEU A 15 -9.93 -2.25 0.36
C LEU A 15 -10.33 -2.27 1.85
N ALA A 16 -11.32 -3.06 2.23
CA ALA A 16 -11.73 -3.23 3.63
C ALA A 16 -10.61 -3.86 4.48
N ALA A 17 -9.95 -4.89 3.94
CA ALA A 17 -8.81 -5.53 4.60
C ALA A 17 -7.64 -4.56 4.77
N LEU A 18 -7.34 -3.75 3.75
CA LEU A 18 -6.30 -2.74 3.82
C LEU A 18 -6.60 -1.72 4.92
N LYS A 19 -7.80 -1.12 4.91
CA LYS A 19 -8.25 -0.16 5.94
C LYS A 19 -8.15 -0.71 7.35
N LYS A 20 -8.56 -1.97 7.54
CA LYS A 20 -8.46 -2.66 8.83
C LYS A 20 -7.00 -2.85 9.26
N LYS A 21 -6.11 -3.26 8.35
CA LYS A 21 -4.68 -3.48 8.64
C LYS A 21 -3.92 -2.19 8.89
N SER A 22 -4.24 -1.12 8.17
CA SER A 22 -3.64 0.20 8.35
C SER A 22 -4.30 0.99 9.49
N ASN A 23 -5.39 0.48 10.08
CA ASN A 23 -6.22 1.17 11.07
C ASN A 23 -6.74 2.54 10.58
N GLU A 24 -7.04 2.64 9.28
CA GLU A 24 -7.52 3.87 8.63
C GLU A 24 -8.93 3.70 8.09
N THR A 25 -9.73 4.78 8.16
CA THR A 25 -11.08 4.81 7.55
C THR A 25 -11.07 5.40 6.14
N SER A 26 -10.10 6.28 5.88
CA SER A 26 -9.87 6.95 4.60
C SER A 26 -9.17 6.02 3.61
N THR A 27 -9.75 5.87 2.41
CA THR A 27 -9.13 5.09 1.33
C THR A 27 -7.78 5.66 0.92
N LYS A 28 -7.66 7.00 0.88
CA LYS A 28 -6.43 7.68 0.48
C LYS A 28 -5.30 7.40 1.47
N ASP A 29 -5.57 7.56 2.77
CA ASP A 29 -4.55 7.42 3.80
C ASP A 29 -4.13 5.95 3.96
N ALA A 30 -5.08 5.02 3.86
CA ALA A 30 -4.80 3.58 3.83
C ALA A 30 -3.88 3.19 2.65
N LEU A 31 -4.12 3.73 1.45
CA LEU A 31 -3.26 3.50 0.28
C LEU A 31 -1.89 4.15 0.44
N SER A 32 -1.80 5.36 1.00
CA SER A 32 -0.51 6.00 1.29
C SER A 32 0.33 5.18 2.25
N ILE A 33 -0.27 4.64 3.32
CA ILE A 33 0.42 3.74 4.25
C ILE A 33 0.85 2.46 3.54
N ALA A 34 0.00 1.87 2.70
CA ALA A 34 0.35 0.65 1.96
C ALA A 34 1.58 0.83 1.07
N VAL A 35 1.64 1.94 0.33
CA VAL A 35 2.77 2.28 -0.54
C VAL A 35 4.02 2.53 0.29
N GLN A 36 3.92 3.32 1.37
CA GLN A 36 5.07 3.58 2.23
C GLN A 36 5.60 2.29 2.86
N HIS A 37 4.70 1.46 3.39
CA HIS A 37 5.06 0.17 3.97
C HIS A 37 5.74 -0.74 2.95
N TYR A 38 5.24 -0.80 1.71
CA TYR A 38 5.86 -1.58 0.66
C TYR A 38 7.28 -1.08 0.30
N LEU A 39 7.50 0.23 0.30
CA LEU A 39 8.81 0.82 -0.02
C LEU A 39 9.82 0.74 1.14
N GLU A 40 9.35 0.64 2.39
CA GLU A 40 10.19 0.55 3.60
C GLU A 40 10.41 -0.89 4.08
N CYS A 41 9.72 -1.87 3.48
CA CYS A 41 9.77 -3.25 3.94
C CYS A 41 11.11 -3.89 3.56
N GLU A 42 11.94 -4.22 4.55
CA GLU A 42 13.23 -4.88 4.32
C GLU A 42 13.10 -6.27 3.65
N TYR A 43 11.89 -6.85 3.68
CA TYR A 43 11.59 -8.14 3.06
C TYR A 43 11.16 -8.03 1.59
N THR A 44 10.88 -6.83 1.06
CA THR A 44 10.53 -6.66 -0.36
C THR A 44 11.75 -6.56 -1.27
N ASP A 45 12.94 -6.32 -0.71
CA ASP A 45 14.22 -6.32 -1.43
C ASP A 45 14.93 -7.69 -1.39
N MET A 46 14.29 -8.71 -0.81
CA MET A 46 14.85 -10.07 -0.64
C MET A 46 14.70 -10.98 -1.88
N ASP A 47 14.60 -10.42 -3.08
CA ASP A 47 14.65 -11.20 -4.31
C ASP A 47 16.03 -11.03 -4.98
N ASP A 48 16.90 -12.04 -4.79
CA ASP A 48 17.97 -12.53 -5.69
C ASP A 48 19.27 -13.04 -5.00
N GLU A 49 19.26 -13.43 -3.71
CA GLU A 49 20.36 -14.24 -3.12
C GLU A 49 19.83 -15.47 -2.34
N MET A 50 19.14 -16.38 -3.03
CA MET A 50 19.03 -17.80 -2.63
C MET A 50 19.27 -18.72 -3.83
#